data_AF-A0A3M7LB93-F1
#
_entry.id   AF-A0A3M7LB93-F1
#
_cell.length_a   1.000
_cell.length_b   1.000
_cell.length_c   1.000
_cell.angle_alpha   90.00
_cell.angle_beta   90.00
_cell.angle_gamma   90.00
#
_symmetry.space_group_name_H-M   'P 1'
#
loop_
_entity.id
_entity.type
_entity.pdbx_description
1 polymer ?
#
loop_
_entity_poly.entity_id
_entity_poly.type
_entity_poly.pdbx_seq_one_letter_code
_entity_poly.pdbx_strand_id
1 'polypeptide(L)'
;MIFDTSIPDIRKKAIHRVKHLFNKKAKIEVLEKRKNRTYSQNNYLHLILGWYALEYGDTLKEVKQEHFKKKVNPDIFKTEFINHKTGESREEWRSTRDITTSEMSIAIERFRNYSVKYMNLYLPESHDLPILEVIENELELQHNKIYL
;
A
#
# COMPACT_ATOMS: atom_id res chain seq x y z
N MET A 1 -1.22 -9.28 11.49
CA MET A 1 -1.07 -10.39 10.55
C MET A 1 -2.35 -11.19 10.53
N ILE A 2 -2.83 -11.48 9.34
CA ILE A 2 -3.99 -12.32 9.06
C ILE A 2 -3.48 -13.67 8.57
N PHE A 3 -4.06 -14.76 9.07
CA PHE A 3 -3.69 -16.12 8.68
C PHE A 3 -4.87 -16.79 7.99
N ASP A 4 -4.79 -17.04 6.67
CA ASP A 4 -5.75 -17.94 6.02
C ASP A 4 -5.44 -19.40 6.38
N THR A 5 -6.18 -19.90 7.38
CA THR A 5 -6.00 -21.28 7.87
C THR A 5 -6.54 -22.35 6.93
N SER A 6 -7.17 -21.98 5.80
CA SER A 6 -7.50 -22.97 4.75
C SER A 6 -6.24 -23.51 4.08
N ILE A 7 -5.14 -22.74 4.06
CA ILE A 7 -3.84 -23.15 3.53
C ILE A 7 -3.05 -23.88 4.63
N PRO A 8 -2.61 -25.15 4.42
CA PRO A 8 -1.95 -25.95 5.45
C PRO A 8 -0.69 -25.32 6.05
N ASP A 9 0.16 -24.70 5.24
CA ASP A 9 1.40 -24.10 5.72
C ASP A 9 1.16 -22.81 6.51
N ILE A 10 0.17 -22.00 6.11
CA ILE A 10 -0.25 -20.82 6.86
C ILE A 10 -0.87 -21.24 8.20
N ARG A 11 -1.64 -22.34 8.23
CA ARG A 11 -2.18 -22.91 9.48
C ARG A 11 -1.06 -23.29 10.45
N LYS A 12 0.02 -23.91 9.99
CA LYS A 12 1.20 -24.21 10.83
C LYS A 12 1.84 -22.94 11.37
N LYS A 13 2.02 -21.90 10.52
CA LYS A 13 2.55 -20.59 10.94
C LYS A 13 1.68 -19.93 12.01
N ALA A 14 0.35 -19.98 11.86
CA ALA A 14 -0.59 -19.45 12.83
C ALA A 14 -0.45 -20.13 14.19
N ILE A 15 -0.42 -21.47 14.22
CA ILE A 15 -0.21 -22.25 15.45
C ILE A 15 1.11 -21.86 16.13
N HIS A 16 2.19 -21.75 15.37
CA HIS A 16 3.50 -21.36 15.90
C HIS A 16 3.47 -19.95 16.51
N ARG A 17 2.84 -18.98 15.82
CA ARG A 17 2.71 -17.60 16.31
C ARG A 17 1.89 -17.53 17.60
N VAL A 18 0.77 -18.25 17.68
CA VAL A 18 -0.07 -18.30 18.90
C VAL A 18 0.70 -18.91 20.06
N LYS A 19 1.42 -20.02 19.86
CA LYS A 19 2.28 -20.63 20.88
C LYS A 19 3.34 -19.64 21.39
N HIS A 20 3.96 -18.87 20.49
CA HIS A 20 4.91 -17.83 20.86
C HIS A 20 4.28 -16.74 21.74
N LEU A 21 3.05 -16.33 21.44
CA LEU A 21 2.31 -15.34 22.24
C LEU A 21 1.95 -15.86 23.64
N PHE A 22 1.60 -17.15 23.76
CA PHE A 22 1.39 -17.79 25.06
C PHE A 22 2.66 -17.78 25.92
N ASN A 23 3.82 -18.12 25.34
CA ASN A 23 5.10 -18.06 26.04
C ASN A 23 5.44 -16.65 26.52
N LYS A 24 5.05 -15.62 25.74
CA LYS A 24 5.20 -14.22 26.12
C LYS A 24 4.20 -13.73 27.17
N LYS A 25 3.21 -14.55 27.57
CA LYS A 25 2.07 -14.14 28.42
C LYS A 25 1.38 -12.87 27.89
N ALA A 26 1.32 -12.74 26.56
CA ALA A 26 0.74 -11.56 25.92
C ALA A 26 -0.78 -11.56 26.06
N LYS A 27 -1.39 -10.37 26.16
CA LYS A 27 -2.83 -10.22 25.94
C LYS A 27 -3.11 -10.42 24.45
N ILE A 28 -4.03 -11.32 24.11
CA ILE A 28 -4.38 -11.64 22.72
C ILE A 28 -5.87 -11.41 22.47
N GLU A 29 -6.19 -10.93 21.28
CA GLU A 29 -7.55 -10.89 20.74
C GLU A 29 -7.62 -11.86 19.56
N VAL A 30 -8.65 -12.69 19.50
CA VAL A 30 -8.89 -13.63 18.40
C VAL A 30 -10.19 -13.23 17.72
N LEU A 31 -10.08 -12.83 16.46
CA LEU A 31 -11.21 -12.40 15.64
C LEU A 31 -11.29 -13.28 14.39
N GLU A 32 -12.49 -13.74 14.06
CA GLU A 32 -12.75 -14.33 12.75
C GLU A 32 -12.81 -13.21 11.70
N LYS A 33 -11.87 -13.24 10.75
CA LYS A 33 -11.87 -12.33 9.60
C LYS A 33 -12.59 -13.02 8.45
N ARG A 34 -13.62 -12.35 7.92
CA ARG A 34 -14.24 -12.76 6.66
C ARG A 34 -13.26 -12.51 5.53
N LYS A 35 -13.24 -13.38 4.53
CA LYS A 35 -12.47 -13.16 3.31
C LYS A 35 -12.92 -11.84 2.67
N ASN A 36 -11.97 -10.94 2.44
CA ASN A 36 -12.24 -9.72 1.71
C ASN A 36 -12.58 -10.09 0.27
N ARG A 37 -13.76 -9.68 -0.20
CA ARG A 37 -14.16 -9.92 -1.60
C ARG A 37 -13.53 -8.93 -2.56
N THR A 38 -13.23 -7.73 -2.08
CA THR A 38 -12.64 -6.63 -2.85
C THR A 38 -11.91 -5.66 -1.91
N TYR A 39 -10.91 -4.97 -2.44
CA TYR A 39 -10.31 -3.80 -1.79
C TYR A 39 -10.94 -2.52 -2.33
N SER A 40 -11.12 -1.53 -1.46
CA SER A 40 -11.40 -0.16 -1.94
C SER A 40 -10.21 0.33 -2.77
N GLN A 41 -10.45 1.20 -3.75
CA GLN A 41 -9.36 1.75 -4.58
C GLN A 41 -8.25 2.39 -3.74
N ASN A 42 -8.62 3.09 -2.66
CA ASN A 42 -7.65 3.69 -1.75
C ASN A 42 -6.83 2.63 -1.01
N ASN A 43 -7.46 1.59 -0.47
CA ASN A 43 -6.72 0.52 0.23
C ASN A 43 -5.79 -0.21 -0.74
N TYR A 44 -6.27 -0.50 -1.96
CA TYR A 44 -5.47 -1.11 -3.00
C TYR A 44 -4.26 -0.25 -3.40
N LEU A 45 -4.47 1.06 -3.64
CA LEU A 45 -3.38 2.00 -3.91
C LEU A 45 -2.35 1.99 -2.77
N HIS A 46 -2.82 2.03 -1.51
CA HIS A 46 -1.94 2.01 -0.34
C HIS A 46 -1.09 0.73 -0.28
N LEU A 47 -1.67 -0.44 -0.58
CA LEU A 47 -0.94 -1.71 -0.62
C LEU A 47 0.14 -1.73 -1.70
N ILE A 48 -0.19 -1.37 -2.94
CA ILE A 48 0.78 -1.44 -4.04
C ILE A 48 1.89 -0.38 -3.90
N LEU A 49 1.59 0.79 -3.34
CA LEU A 49 2.61 1.79 -3.01
C LEU A 49 3.53 1.30 -1.89
N GLY A 50 2.97 0.64 -0.87
CA GLY A 50 3.75 0.06 0.22
C GLY A 50 4.67 -1.05 -0.27
N TRP A 51 4.16 -1.92 -1.15
CA TRP A 51 4.95 -2.99 -1.76
C TRP A 51 6.10 -2.43 -2.60
N TYR A 52 5.80 -1.46 -3.46
CA TYR A 52 6.83 -0.78 -4.24
C TYR A 52 7.88 -0.12 -3.34
N ALA A 53 7.45 0.57 -2.27
CA ALA A 53 8.35 1.22 -1.32
C ALA A 53 9.28 0.22 -0.63
N LEU A 54 8.75 -0.93 -0.21
CA LEU A 54 9.54 -1.99 0.41
C LEU A 54 10.62 -2.54 -0.53
N GLU A 55 10.26 -2.80 -1.79
CA GLU A 55 11.18 -3.35 -2.79
C GLU A 55 12.19 -2.30 -3.30
N TYR A 56 11.77 -1.04 -3.41
CA TYR A 56 12.65 0.06 -3.84
C TYR A 56 13.59 0.54 -2.73
N GLY A 57 13.19 0.40 -1.46
CA GLY A 57 13.95 0.87 -0.30
C GLY A 57 13.61 2.30 0.16
N ASP A 58 12.48 2.85 -0.27
CA ASP A 58 12.03 4.20 0.11
C ASP A 58 10.88 4.16 1.13
N THR A 59 10.55 5.32 1.70
CA THR A 59 9.32 5.43 2.49
C THR A 59 8.08 5.48 1.60
N LEU A 60 6.95 4.99 2.13
CA LEU A 60 5.64 5.12 1.47
C LEU A 60 5.32 6.58 1.07
N LYS A 61 5.75 7.54 1.89
CA LYS A 61 5.53 8.97 1.65
C LYS A 61 6.33 9.46 0.45
N GLU A 62 7.59 9.08 0.33
CA GLU A 62 8.47 9.44 -0.78
C GLU A 62 7.99 8.80 -2.09
N VAL A 63 7.70 7.50 -2.09
CA VAL A 63 7.14 6.82 -3.26
C VAL A 63 5.84 7.49 -3.71
N LYS A 64 4.95 7.81 -2.77
CA LYS A 64 3.70 8.50 -3.10
C LYS A 64 3.93 9.87 -3.72
N GLN A 65 4.90 10.65 -3.22
CA GLN A 65 5.13 12.01 -3.70
C GLN A 65 5.98 12.05 -4.97
N GLU A 66 7.14 11.41 -4.96
CA GLU A 66 8.14 11.50 -6.03
C GLU A 66 7.82 10.56 -7.20
N HIS A 67 7.41 9.33 -6.92
CA HIS A 67 7.15 8.34 -7.97
C HIS A 67 5.71 8.45 -8.47
N PHE A 68 4.74 8.21 -7.59
CA PHE A 68 3.34 8.12 -7.97
C PHE A 68 2.77 9.44 -8.51
N LYS A 69 3.03 10.58 -7.85
CA LYS A 69 2.52 11.89 -8.29
C LYS A 69 3.43 12.55 -9.31
N LYS A 70 4.66 12.90 -8.92
CA LYS A 70 5.53 13.76 -9.75
C LYS A 70 6.03 13.10 -11.04
N LYS A 71 6.55 11.87 -10.95
CA LYS A 71 7.12 11.17 -12.12
C LYS A 71 6.04 10.56 -13.00
N VAL A 72 5.06 9.87 -12.41
CA VAL A 72 4.13 9.04 -13.17
C VAL A 72 2.84 9.78 -13.58
N ASN A 73 2.33 10.65 -12.71
CA ASN A 73 1.02 11.29 -12.90
C ASN A 73 1.05 12.82 -12.71
N PRO A 74 2.01 13.56 -13.30
CA PRO A 74 2.10 15.00 -13.09
C PRO A 74 0.87 15.75 -13.60
N ASP A 75 0.28 15.30 -14.71
CA ASP A 75 -0.94 15.85 -15.32
C ASP A 75 -2.16 15.77 -14.40
N ILE A 76 -2.22 14.76 -13.53
CA ILE A 76 -3.36 14.55 -12.61
C ILE A 76 -3.17 15.35 -11.31
N PHE A 77 -1.93 15.41 -10.80
CA PHE A 77 -1.66 15.90 -9.45
C PHE A 77 -1.06 17.30 -9.37
N LYS A 78 -0.35 17.77 -10.41
CA LYS A 78 0.31 19.08 -10.37
C LYS A 78 -0.73 20.19 -10.49
N THR A 79 -0.67 21.15 -9.57
CA THR A 79 -1.49 22.36 -9.57
C THR A 79 -0.65 23.59 -9.31
N GLU A 80 -1.24 24.76 -9.53
CA GLU A 80 -0.64 26.05 -9.18
C GLU A 80 -1.40 26.66 -8.02
N PHE A 81 -0.65 27.11 -7.01
CA PHE A 81 -1.15 27.89 -5.90
C PHE A 81 -0.69 29.33 -6.06
N ILE A 82 -1.64 30.27 -6.09
CA ILE A 82 -1.34 31.70 -6.12
C ILE A 82 -1.46 32.25 -4.71
N ASN A 83 -0.37 32.76 -4.16
CA ASN A 83 -0.39 33.42 -2.86
C ASN A 83 -1.13 34.76 -2.96
N HIS A 84 -2.34 34.83 -2.40
CA HIS A 84 -3.17 36.04 -2.45
C HIS A 84 -2.53 37.29 -1.80
N LYS A 85 -1.50 37.14 -0.97
CA LYS A 85 -0.80 38.27 -0.33
C LYS A 85 0.40 38.76 -1.13
N THR A 86 1.16 37.87 -1.75
CA THR A 86 2.41 38.21 -2.46
C THR A 86 2.27 38.19 -3.97
N GLY A 87 1.20 37.59 -4.52
CA GLY A 87 1.02 37.36 -5.95
C GLY A 87 1.91 36.25 -6.52
N GLU A 88 2.71 35.58 -5.68
CA GLU A 88 3.62 34.52 -6.13
C GLU A 88 2.84 33.26 -6.52
N SER A 89 3.09 32.75 -7.73
CA SER A 89 2.69 31.41 -8.13
C SER A 89 3.69 30.39 -7.60
N ARG A 90 3.18 29.32 -6.96
CA ARG A 90 3.98 28.21 -6.45
C ARG A 90 3.39 26.90 -6.95
N GLU A 91 4.25 25.93 -7.20
CA GLU A 91 3.80 24.58 -7.53
C GLU A 91 3.20 23.91 -6.29
N GLU A 92 2.01 23.34 -6.46
CA GLU A 92 1.32 22.54 -5.46
C GLU A 92 0.97 21.16 -6.04
N TRP A 93 0.69 20.21 -5.17
CA TRP A 93 0.37 18.83 -5.54
C TRP A 93 -0.89 18.38 -4.82
N ARG A 94 -1.97 18.14 -5.57
CA ARG A 94 -3.27 17.69 -5.04
C ARG A 94 -3.15 16.44 -4.18
N SER A 95 -4.05 16.28 -3.21
CA SER A 95 -4.15 15.04 -2.47
C SER A 95 -4.75 13.94 -3.34
N THR A 96 -4.41 12.69 -3.05
CA THR A 96 -5.10 11.53 -3.66
C THR A 96 -6.57 11.45 -3.27
N ARG A 97 -6.98 12.20 -2.24
CA ARG A 97 -8.38 12.33 -1.82
C ARG A 97 -9.18 13.28 -2.70
N ASP A 98 -8.49 14.18 -3.41
CA ASP A 98 -9.13 15.27 -4.16
C ASP A 98 -9.31 14.93 -5.64
N ILE A 99 -8.86 13.74 -6.06
CA ILE A 99 -9.02 13.25 -7.44
C ILE A 99 -10.23 12.33 -7.57
N THR A 100 -10.78 12.26 -8.76
CA THR A 100 -11.93 11.42 -9.09
C THR A 100 -11.55 9.93 -9.16
N THR A 101 -12.54 9.05 -9.04
CA THR A 101 -12.38 7.59 -9.20
C THR A 101 -11.77 7.22 -10.56
N SER A 102 -12.10 7.96 -11.62
CA SER A 102 -11.56 7.71 -12.96
C SER A 102 -10.08 8.10 -13.07
N GLU A 103 -9.73 9.29 -12.58
CA GLU A 103 -8.33 9.72 -12.49
C GLU A 103 -7.50 8.76 -11.63
N MET A 104 -8.08 8.25 -10.53
CA MET A 104 -7.42 7.26 -9.67
C MET A 104 -7.11 5.97 -10.40
N SER A 105 -8.08 5.41 -11.15
CA SER A 105 -7.87 4.20 -11.95
C SER A 105 -6.73 4.36 -12.95
N ILE A 106 -6.71 5.49 -13.67
CA ILE A 106 -5.66 5.82 -14.65
C ILE A 106 -4.30 5.94 -13.95
N ALA A 107 -4.26 6.66 -12.82
CA ALA A 107 -3.03 6.87 -12.07
C ALA A 107 -2.42 5.56 -11.54
N ILE A 108 -3.27 4.65 -11.06
CA ILE A 108 -2.88 3.32 -10.60
C ILE A 108 -2.33 2.48 -11.76
N GLU A 109 -3.03 2.44 -12.89
CA GLU A 109 -2.61 1.67 -14.07
C GLU A 109 -1.23 2.15 -14.57
N ARG A 110 -1.05 3.47 -14.72
CA ARG A 110 0.23 4.08 -15.09
C ARG A 110 1.33 3.71 -14.10
N PHE A 111 1.03 3.67 -12.81
CA PHE A 111 2.01 3.31 -11.78
C PHE A 111 2.41 1.82 -11.83
N ARG A 112 1.46 0.91 -12.07
CA ARG A 112 1.77 -0.52 -12.27
C ARG A 112 2.66 -0.73 -13.49
N ASN A 113 2.33 -0.08 -14.61
CA ASN A 113 3.13 -0.13 -15.83
C ASN A 113 4.54 0.46 -15.62
N TYR A 114 4.64 1.57 -14.87
CA TYR A 114 5.90 2.17 -14.47
C TYR A 114 6.75 1.19 -13.63
N SER A 115 6.16 0.55 -12.62
CA SER A 115 6.86 -0.41 -11.76
C SER A 115 7.50 -1.55 -12.54
N VAL A 116 6.75 -2.14 -13.48
CA VAL A 116 7.26 -3.21 -14.35
C VAL A 116 8.38 -2.67 -15.25
N LYS A 117 8.17 -1.51 -15.89
CA LYS A 117 9.13 -0.95 -16.84
C LYS A 117 10.47 -0.55 -16.21
N TYR A 118 10.45 0.09 -15.04
CA TYR A 118 11.65 0.69 -14.44
C TYR A 118 12.33 -0.21 -13.40
N MET A 119 11.58 -1.11 -12.79
CA MET A 119 12.07 -1.91 -11.65
C MET A 119 11.91 -3.41 -11.86
N ASN A 120 11.32 -3.82 -12.99
CA ASN A 120 10.91 -5.21 -13.23
C ASN A 120 10.07 -5.80 -12.08
N LEU A 121 9.35 -4.94 -11.37
CA LEU A 121 8.50 -5.33 -10.25
C LEU A 121 7.04 -5.38 -10.69
N TYR A 122 6.47 -6.58 -10.63
CA TYR A 122 5.05 -6.78 -10.81
C TYR A 122 4.27 -6.29 -9.59
N LEU A 123 3.34 -5.36 -9.82
CA LEU A 123 2.34 -4.97 -8.85
C LEU A 123 1.02 -5.68 -9.19
N PRO A 124 0.44 -6.45 -8.25
CA PRO A 124 -0.76 -7.25 -8.49
C PRO A 124 -1.95 -6.38 -8.90
N GLU A 125 -2.90 -6.97 -9.62
CA GLU A 125 -4.18 -6.34 -9.93
C GLU A 125 -5.05 -6.21 -8.67
N SER A 126 -6.09 -5.38 -8.72
CA SER A 126 -7.03 -5.22 -7.60
C SER A 126 -7.84 -6.49 -7.29
N HIS A 127 -7.94 -7.41 -8.25
CA HIS A 127 -8.66 -8.68 -8.10
C HIS A 127 -7.75 -9.86 -7.69
N ASP A 128 -6.43 -9.66 -7.62
CA ASP A 128 -5.47 -10.68 -7.19
C ASP A 128 -5.42 -10.78 -5.66
N LEU A 129 -6.58 -11.07 -5.06
CA LEU A 129 -6.77 -11.07 -3.61
C LEU A 129 -5.73 -11.91 -2.84
N PRO A 130 -5.35 -13.13 -3.29
CA PRO A 130 -4.36 -13.92 -2.57
C PRO A 130 -3.00 -13.23 -2.48
N ILE A 131 -2.56 -12.56 -3.56
CA ILE A 131 -1.28 -11.84 -3.57
C ILE A 131 -1.37 -10.58 -2.72
N LEU A 132 -2.49 -9.86 -2.81
CA LEU A 132 -2.71 -8.66 -2.00
C LEU A 132 -2.72 -8.95 -0.50
N GLU A 133 -3.32 -10.07 -0.07
CA GLU A 133 -3.27 -10.51 1.34
C GLU A 133 -1.85 -10.87 1.81
N VAL A 134 -1.02 -11.44 0.92
CA VAL A 134 0.39 -11.68 1.21
C VAL A 134 1.14 -10.37 1.41
N ILE A 135 0.95 -9.41 0.48
CA ILE A 135 1.55 -8.08 0.57
C ILE A 135 1.13 -7.37 1.86
N GLU A 136 -0.17 -7.36 2.18
CA GLU A 136 -0.69 -6.75 3.41
C GLU A 136 0.00 -7.32 4.66
N ASN A 137 0.13 -8.64 4.74
CA ASN A 137 0.81 -9.31 5.83
C ASN A 137 2.30 -8.95 5.94
N GLU A 138 3.01 -8.87 4.82
CA GLU A 138 4.42 -8.47 4.80
C GLU A 138 4.61 -7.02 5.22
N LEU A 139 3.76 -6.11 4.74
CA LEU A 139 3.80 -4.70 5.15
C LEU A 139 3.52 -4.54 6.65
N GLU A 140 2.54 -5.26 7.20
CA GLU A 140 2.29 -5.27 8.64
C GLU A 140 3.48 -5.81 9.44
N LEU A 141 4.15 -6.86 8.95
CA LEU A 141 5.33 -7.40 9.60
C LEU A 141 6.46 -6.37 9.68
N GLN A 142 6.74 -5.68 8.58
CA GLN A 142 7.80 -4.67 8.54
C GLN A 142 7.49 -3.49 9.45
N HIS A 143 6.23 -3.03 9.47
CA HIS A 143 5.81 -1.98 10.39
C HIS A 143 6.06 -2.39 11.85
N ASN A 144 5.72 -3.62 12.23
CA ASN A 144 5.92 -4.12 13.58
C ASN A 144 7.39 -4.34 13.97
N LYS A 145 8.29 -4.59 13.00
CA LYS A 145 9.74 -4.72 13.26
C LYS A 145 10.41 -3.39 13.58
N ILE A 146 9.91 -2.27 13.06
CA ILE A 146 10.45 -0.93 13.32
C ILE A 146 10.20 -0.48 14.77
N TYR A 147 9.22 -1.09 15.46
CA TYR A 147 8.84 -0.76 16.84
C TYR A 147 9.30 -1.81 17.88
N LEU A 148 10.25 -2.69 17.54
CA LEU A 148 10.88 -3.64 18.46
C LEU A 148 12.37 -3.30 18.63
#